data_AF-A0A831QHM2-F1
#
_entry.id   AF-A0A831QHM2-F1
#
_cell.length_a   1.000
_cell.length_b   1.000
_cell.length_c   1.000
_cell.angle_alpha   90.00
_cell.angle_beta   90.00
_cell.angle_gamma   90.00
#
_symmetry.space_group_name_H-M   'P 1'
#
loop_
_entity.id
_entity.type
_entity.pdbx_description
1 polymer ?
#
loop_
_entity_poly.entity_id
_entity_poly.type
_entity_poly.pdbx_seq_one_letter_code
_entity_poly.pdbx_strand_id
1 'polypeptide(L)'
;MAILASYFPGETYGLLGPQMAATLIEENTPYDCIVIAVTRANETAAIMPVLADFFGSQRPVVGFSTLSGRQDLFTLAGQLKDHGAITILAGPQSNVDYAGEVDWQIHNHRFRGFSREFSFALHGPAEQIIPLLKDPGTYVQAPGYMKYTDNGVLLRNPEKPWKNQFLTRVKWDNIFLFEQGSLKPLKISDGQIIQQIGCPYAAHGKWIEIDYPVS
;
A
#
# COMPACT_ATOMS: atom_id res chain seq x y z
N MET A 1 -2.75 -13.76 2.98
CA MET A 1 -2.45 -12.42 2.41
C MET A 1 -1.27 -11.83 3.18
N ALA A 2 -0.42 -11.05 2.51
CA ALA A 2 0.67 -10.31 3.16
C ALA A 2 0.59 -8.84 2.78
N ILE A 3 0.87 -7.93 3.72
CA ILE A 3 0.98 -6.50 3.47
C ILE A 3 2.44 -6.09 3.65
N LEU A 4 3.11 -5.67 2.57
CA LEU A 4 4.45 -5.10 2.64
C LEU A 4 4.34 -3.62 2.98
N ALA A 5 5.06 -3.22 4.03
CA ALA A 5 5.14 -1.83 4.43
C ALA A 5 6.58 -1.42 4.73
N SER A 6 6.97 -0.20 4.33
CA SER A 6 8.29 0.29 4.71
C SER A 6 8.35 0.52 6.21
N TYR A 7 9.50 0.17 6.79
CA TYR A 7 9.77 0.32 8.21
C TYR A 7 11.16 0.93 8.40
N PHE A 8 11.22 1.93 9.29
CA PHE A 8 12.46 2.55 9.70
C PHE A 8 12.90 1.86 11.01
N PRO A 9 14.05 1.16 11.02
CA PRO A 9 14.48 0.43 12.21
C PRO A 9 14.55 1.31 13.46
N GLY A 10 13.91 0.85 14.53
CA GLY A 10 13.88 1.56 15.82
C GLY A 10 12.69 2.52 15.98
N GLU A 11 11.94 2.79 14.92
CA GLU A 11 10.74 3.61 15.01
C GLU A 11 9.54 2.81 15.53
N THR A 12 8.66 3.47 16.26
CA THR A 12 7.42 2.86 16.79
C THR A 12 6.18 3.33 16.04
N TYR A 13 6.34 3.93 14.86
CA TYR A 13 5.24 4.49 14.07
C TYR A 13 5.28 4.04 12.59
N GLY A 14 4.21 4.35 11.85
CA GLY A 14 4.12 4.09 10.41
C GLY A 14 3.56 2.71 10.03
N LEU A 15 3.41 1.79 10.99
CA LEU A 15 2.85 0.45 10.77
C LEU A 15 1.40 0.30 11.22
N LEU A 16 0.81 1.28 11.92
CA LEU A 16 -0.54 1.15 12.48
C LEU A 16 -1.59 0.96 11.39
N GLY A 17 -1.53 1.73 10.31
CA GLY A 17 -2.45 1.59 9.16
C GLY A 17 -2.40 0.18 8.57
N PRO A 18 -1.23 -0.32 8.12
CA PRO A 18 -1.05 -1.70 7.67
C PRO A 18 -1.50 -2.75 8.68
N GLN A 19 -1.18 -2.57 9.97
CA GLN A 19 -1.52 -3.52 11.04
C GLN A 19 -3.03 -3.61 11.28
N MET A 20 -3.71 -2.46 11.30
CA MET A 20 -5.16 -2.38 11.39
C MET A 20 -5.81 -3.01 10.17
N ALA A 21 -5.30 -2.74 8.97
CA ALA A 21 -5.80 -3.35 7.74
C ALA A 21 -5.69 -4.88 7.79
N ALA A 22 -4.53 -5.42 8.20
CA ALA A 22 -4.32 -6.85 8.37
C ALA A 22 -5.29 -7.45 9.39
N THR A 23 -5.46 -6.79 10.54
CA THR A 23 -6.45 -7.22 11.58
C THR A 23 -7.85 -7.30 11.00
N LEU A 24 -8.30 -6.25 10.30
CA LEU A 24 -9.63 -6.19 9.70
C LEU A 24 -9.85 -7.26 8.65
N ILE A 25 -8.83 -7.55 7.84
CA ILE A 25 -8.87 -8.58 6.81
C ILE A 25 -9.04 -9.96 7.47
N GLU A 26 -8.25 -10.29 8.48
CA GLU A 26 -8.38 -11.57 9.20
C GLU A 26 -9.74 -11.72 9.88
N GLU A 27 -10.23 -10.68 10.55
CA GLU A 27 -11.49 -10.74 11.29
C GLU A 27 -12.73 -10.86 10.37
N ASN A 28 -12.61 -10.48 9.10
CA ASN A 28 -13.75 -10.37 8.20
C ASN A 28 -13.64 -11.21 6.93
N THR A 29 -12.55 -11.92 6.68
CA THR A 29 -12.31 -12.69 5.46
C THR A 29 -11.66 -14.03 5.79
N PRO A 30 -11.66 -15.02 4.87
CA PRO A 30 -10.97 -16.28 5.10
C PRO A 30 -9.44 -16.19 4.96
N TYR A 31 -8.87 -15.00 4.76
CA TYR A 31 -7.43 -14.82 4.64
C TYR A 31 -6.79 -14.61 6.00
N ASP A 32 -5.80 -15.43 6.34
CA ASP A 32 -4.75 -15.00 7.26
C ASP A 32 -4.05 -13.77 6.68
N CYS A 33 -3.72 -12.77 7.48
CA CYS A 33 -3.13 -11.53 7.01
C CYS A 33 -2.06 -11.02 7.96
N ILE A 34 -0.82 -10.99 7.47
CA ILE A 34 0.34 -10.47 8.19
C ILE A 34 0.86 -9.18 7.54
N VAL A 35 1.53 -8.36 8.34
CA VAL A 35 2.33 -7.23 7.87
C VAL A 35 3.80 -7.64 7.85
N ILE A 36 4.45 -7.47 6.71
CA ILE A 36 5.88 -7.64 6.56
C ILE A 36 6.51 -6.25 6.50
N ALA A 37 7.18 -5.87 7.58
CA ALA A 37 7.95 -4.66 7.73
C ALA A 37 9.27 -4.80 6.97
N VAL A 38 9.47 -3.95 5.96
CA VAL A 38 10.64 -3.96 5.07
C VAL A 38 11.47 -2.72 5.31
N THR A 39 12.74 -2.90 5.65
CA THR A 39 13.71 -1.84 5.89
C THR A 39 14.47 -1.47 4.61
N ARG A 40 15.19 -0.34 4.63
CA ARG A 40 16.10 0.04 3.52
C ARG A 40 17.24 -0.94 3.28
N ALA A 41 17.63 -1.71 4.29
CA ALA A 41 18.68 -2.73 4.15
C ALA A 41 18.19 -4.02 3.49
N ASN A 42 16.87 -4.19 3.33
CA ASN A 42 16.32 -5.38 2.73
C ASN A 42 16.26 -5.24 1.20
N GLU A 43 17.00 -6.11 0.52
CA GLU A 43 16.95 -6.25 -0.93
C GLU A 43 15.69 -7.00 -1.37
N THR A 44 15.03 -6.53 -2.42
CA THR A 44 13.78 -7.11 -2.94
C THR A 44 13.96 -8.55 -3.43
N ALA A 45 15.14 -8.88 -3.96
CA ALA A 45 15.48 -10.24 -4.37
C ALA A 45 15.37 -11.25 -3.22
N ALA A 46 15.64 -10.82 -1.99
CA ALA A 46 15.57 -11.67 -0.81
C ALA A 46 14.15 -11.79 -0.24
N ILE A 47 13.23 -10.91 -0.64
CA ILE A 47 11.82 -10.91 -0.19
C ILE A 47 11.00 -11.96 -0.96
N MET A 48 11.27 -12.14 -2.26
CA MET A 48 10.49 -13.08 -3.10
C MET A 48 10.46 -14.51 -2.56
N PRO A 49 11.58 -15.14 -2.16
CA PRO A 49 11.57 -16.49 -1.60
C PRO A 49 10.75 -16.60 -0.33
N VAL A 50 10.77 -15.56 0.52
CA VAL A 50 9.97 -15.55 1.76
C VAL A 50 8.49 -15.45 1.48
N LEU A 51 8.08 -14.65 0.49
CA LEU A 51 6.69 -14.63 0.06
C LEU A 51 6.29 -15.99 -0.53
N ALA A 52 7.15 -16.61 -1.34
CA ALA A 52 6.88 -17.93 -1.90
C ALA A 52 6.69 -18.99 -0.80
N ASP A 53 7.54 -19.00 0.23
CA ASP A 53 7.41 -19.89 1.38
C ASP A 53 6.11 -19.63 2.17
N PHE A 54 5.81 -18.36 2.43
CA PHE A 54 4.59 -17.96 3.16
C PHE A 54 3.30 -18.35 2.43
N PHE A 55 3.22 -18.17 1.12
CA PHE A 55 2.01 -18.51 0.34
C PHE A 55 1.96 -19.98 -0.09
N GLY A 56 3.09 -20.68 -0.13
CA GLY A 56 3.18 -22.04 -0.62
C GLY A 56 2.64 -22.18 -2.05
N SER A 57 1.69 -23.10 -2.25
CA SER A 57 1.05 -23.32 -3.56
C SER A 57 -0.15 -22.41 -3.83
N GLN A 58 -0.56 -21.57 -2.86
CA GLN A 58 -1.71 -20.69 -3.03
C GLN A 58 -1.35 -19.48 -3.88
N ARG A 59 -2.34 -18.95 -4.62
CA ARG A 59 -2.16 -17.71 -5.38
C ARG A 59 -1.89 -16.54 -4.43
N PRO A 60 -0.74 -15.84 -4.55
CA PRO A 60 -0.43 -14.73 -3.63
C PRO A 60 -1.37 -13.55 -3.80
N VAL A 61 -1.82 -13.00 -2.67
CA VAL A 61 -2.47 -11.68 -2.57
C VAL A 61 -1.59 -10.81 -1.70
N VAL A 62 -1.02 -9.76 -2.30
CA VAL A 62 0.02 -8.93 -1.68
C VAL A 62 -0.41 -7.47 -1.69
N GLY A 63 -0.66 -6.93 -0.50
CA GLY A 63 -0.88 -5.51 -0.29
C GLY A 63 0.44 -4.76 -0.16
N PHE A 64 0.47 -3.52 -0.62
CA PHE A 64 1.59 -2.60 -0.48
C PHE A 64 1.06 -1.32 0.17
N SER A 65 1.68 -0.89 1.26
CA SER A 65 1.25 0.29 2.00
C SER A 65 2.46 1.07 2.51
N THR A 66 2.44 2.40 2.40
CA THR A 66 3.51 3.28 2.89
C THR A 66 4.91 2.84 2.40
N LEU A 67 5.18 2.99 1.10
CA LEU A 67 6.44 2.55 0.49
C LEU A 67 7.60 3.55 0.62
N SER A 68 7.37 4.73 1.19
CA SER A 68 8.44 5.69 1.56
C SER A 68 9.42 6.02 0.42
N GLY A 69 8.93 6.10 -0.83
CA GLY A 69 9.76 6.38 -2.01
C GLY A 69 10.69 5.23 -2.44
N ARG A 70 10.55 4.02 -1.87
CA ARG A 70 11.29 2.82 -2.28
C ARG A 70 10.81 2.30 -3.63
N GLN A 71 11.33 2.88 -4.72
CA GLN A 71 10.99 2.52 -6.10
C GLN A 71 11.12 1.00 -6.36
N ASP A 72 12.10 0.35 -5.76
CA ASP A 72 12.32 -1.08 -5.86
C ASP A 72 11.14 -1.91 -5.30
N LEU A 73 10.41 -1.43 -4.29
CA LEU A 73 9.20 -2.10 -3.81
C LEU A 73 8.03 -1.99 -4.79
N PHE A 74 7.96 -0.90 -5.56
CA PHE A 74 7.02 -0.78 -6.67
C PHE A 74 7.39 -1.78 -7.78
N THR A 75 8.66 -1.85 -8.17
CA THR A 75 9.13 -2.85 -9.16
C THR A 75 8.89 -4.30 -8.69
N LEU A 76 9.06 -4.59 -7.40
CA LEU A 76 8.73 -5.89 -6.83
C LEU A 76 7.23 -6.22 -7.00
N ALA A 77 6.34 -5.23 -6.85
CA ALA A 77 4.92 -5.44 -7.10
C ALA A 77 4.64 -5.84 -8.56
N GLY A 78 5.30 -5.19 -9.53
CA GLY A 78 5.19 -5.56 -10.94
C GLY A 78 5.68 -6.97 -11.21
N GLN A 79 6.83 -7.32 -10.66
CA GLN A 79 7.37 -8.69 -10.78
C GLN A 79 6.41 -9.72 -10.20
N LEU A 80 5.87 -9.50 -8.99
CA LEU A 80 4.91 -10.42 -8.38
C LEU A 80 3.64 -10.56 -9.23
N LYS A 81 3.13 -9.44 -9.76
CA LYS A 81 1.98 -9.41 -10.65
C LYS A 81 2.22 -10.23 -11.93
N ASP A 82 3.39 -10.08 -12.55
CA ASP A 82 3.77 -10.84 -13.76
C ASP A 82 3.86 -12.35 -13.48
N HIS A 83 4.20 -12.73 -12.25
CA HIS A 83 4.18 -14.12 -11.75
C HIS A 83 2.79 -14.58 -11.25
N GLY A 84 1.73 -13.81 -11.53
CA GLY A 84 0.34 -14.19 -11.27
C GLY A 84 -0.23 -13.76 -9.92
N ALA A 85 0.54 -13.06 -9.07
CA ALA A 85 0.03 -12.53 -7.82
C ALA A 85 -1.00 -11.40 -8.03
N ILE A 86 -1.93 -11.25 -7.09
CA ILE A 86 -2.77 -10.05 -7.00
C ILE A 86 -2.02 -9.02 -6.15
N THR A 87 -1.60 -7.93 -6.76
CA THR A 87 -0.85 -6.84 -6.10
C THR A 87 -1.72 -5.60 -5.94
N ILE A 88 -1.78 -5.07 -4.71
CA ILE A 88 -2.72 -4.01 -4.33
C ILE A 88 -1.95 -2.86 -3.70
N LEU A 89 -1.98 -1.67 -4.31
CA LEU A 89 -1.43 -0.47 -3.69
C LEU A 89 -2.49 0.21 -2.83
N ALA A 90 -2.22 0.40 -1.53
CA ALA A 90 -3.12 0.99 -0.57
C ALA A 90 -2.40 1.95 0.40
N GLY A 91 -3.17 2.57 1.29
CA GLY A 91 -2.69 3.60 2.22
C GLY A 91 -2.86 5.02 1.67
N PRO A 92 -2.57 6.07 2.47
CA PRO A 92 -3.00 7.43 2.11
C PRO A 92 -2.40 7.99 0.83
N GLN A 93 -1.19 7.56 0.46
CA GLN A 93 -0.51 8.01 -0.76
C GLN A 93 -0.93 7.21 -2.01
N SER A 94 -1.73 6.14 -1.87
CA SER A 94 -2.05 5.21 -2.95
C SER A 94 -2.69 5.88 -4.17
N ASN A 95 -3.42 6.98 -3.99
CA ASN A 95 -4.04 7.70 -5.09
C ASN A 95 -3.00 8.29 -6.05
N VAL A 96 -2.11 9.15 -5.54
CA VAL A 96 -1.09 9.80 -6.39
C VAL A 96 -0.02 8.79 -6.80
N ASP A 97 0.42 7.91 -5.90
CA ASP A 97 1.43 6.89 -6.21
C ASP A 97 0.96 5.93 -7.31
N TYR A 98 -0.35 5.63 -7.38
CA TYR A 98 -0.92 4.81 -8.44
C TYR A 98 -1.16 5.61 -9.72
N ALA A 99 -1.92 6.71 -9.65
CA ALA A 99 -2.46 7.43 -10.80
C ALA A 99 -1.47 8.43 -11.43
N GLY A 100 -0.48 8.88 -10.67
CA GLY A 100 0.37 10.01 -11.02
C GLY A 100 -0.24 11.37 -10.64
N GLU A 101 0.55 12.42 -10.86
CA GLU A 101 0.14 13.80 -10.64
C GLU A 101 -0.90 14.25 -11.67
N VAL A 102 -1.72 15.24 -11.32
CA VAL A 102 -2.67 15.84 -12.26
C VAL A 102 -1.93 16.26 -13.55
N ASP A 103 -2.54 16.02 -14.71
CA ASP A 103 -2.01 16.35 -16.05
C ASP A 103 -0.63 15.77 -16.42
N TRP A 104 -0.16 14.70 -15.76
CA TRP A 104 1.13 14.09 -16.13
C TRP A 104 1.21 13.62 -17.59
N GLN A 105 0.06 13.30 -18.18
CA GLN A 105 -0.08 12.84 -19.57
C GLN A 105 0.30 13.91 -20.59
N ILE A 106 0.16 15.20 -20.24
CA ILE A 106 0.51 16.34 -21.11
C ILE A 106 1.78 17.06 -20.63
N HIS A 107 2.29 16.73 -19.44
CA HIS A 107 3.51 17.31 -18.87
C HIS A 107 4.54 16.22 -18.55
N ASN A 108 5.50 16.02 -19.46
CA ASN A 108 6.49 14.94 -19.38
C ASN A 108 7.34 14.89 -18.09
N HIS A 109 7.50 16.02 -17.41
CA HIS A 109 8.28 16.13 -16.17
C HIS A 109 7.50 15.73 -14.91
N ARG A 110 6.17 15.65 -14.99
CA ARG A 110 5.32 15.27 -13.85
C ARG A 110 5.39 13.78 -13.59
N PHE A 111 5.24 13.43 -12.33
CA PHE A 111 5.25 12.05 -11.88
C PHE A 111 4.06 11.28 -12.44
N ARG A 112 4.33 10.13 -13.08
CA ARG A 112 3.35 9.35 -13.85
C ARG A 112 2.60 8.30 -13.02
N GLY A 113 2.96 8.13 -11.76
CA GLY A 113 2.48 7.02 -10.95
C GLY A 113 3.12 5.69 -11.32
N PHE A 114 2.72 4.64 -10.58
CA PHE A 114 3.21 3.27 -10.71
C PHE A 114 2.06 2.29 -11.03
N SER A 115 1.01 2.75 -11.70
CA SER A 115 -0.18 1.93 -11.98
C SER A 115 0.11 0.60 -12.68
N ARG A 116 1.16 0.56 -13.51
CA ARG A 116 1.59 -0.65 -14.24
C ARG A 116 2.08 -1.77 -13.32
N GLU A 117 2.66 -1.41 -12.18
CA GLU A 117 3.25 -2.35 -11.23
C GLU A 117 2.19 -3.10 -10.40
N PHE A 118 0.97 -2.56 -10.30
CA PHE A 118 -0.08 -3.17 -9.48
C PHE A 118 -1.22 -3.75 -10.31
N SER A 119 -1.94 -4.69 -9.72
CA SER A 119 -3.19 -5.21 -10.27
C SER A 119 -4.29 -4.16 -10.22
N PHE A 120 -4.36 -3.42 -9.11
CA PHE A 120 -5.21 -2.24 -8.88
C PHE A 120 -4.72 -1.51 -7.62
N ALA A 121 -5.29 -0.33 -7.34
CA ALA A 121 -5.12 0.37 -6.07
C ALA A 121 -6.45 0.49 -5.32
N LEU A 122 -6.34 0.67 -4.00
CA LEU A 122 -7.46 0.96 -3.11
C LEU A 122 -7.14 2.24 -2.33
N HIS A 123 -8.01 3.24 -2.45
CA HIS A 123 -7.93 4.51 -1.72
C HIS A 123 -9.00 4.59 -0.64
N GLY A 124 -8.66 5.22 0.48
CA GLY A 124 -9.57 5.38 1.61
C GLY A 124 -9.48 4.23 2.64
N PRO A 125 -10.55 4.02 3.42
CA PRO A 125 -10.54 3.08 4.55
C PRO A 125 -10.29 1.62 4.15
N ALA A 126 -9.60 0.88 5.03
CA ALA A 126 -9.16 -0.49 4.76
C ALA A 126 -10.31 -1.50 4.62
N GLU A 127 -11.44 -1.30 5.32
CA GLU A 127 -12.60 -2.20 5.26
C GLU A 127 -13.21 -2.34 3.86
N GLN A 128 -12.90 -1.41 2.95
CA GLN A 128 -13.39 -1.45 1.58
C GLN A 128 -12.82 -2.62 0.78
N ILE A 129 -11.72 -3.24 1.25
CA ILE A 129 -11.16 -4.45 0.65
C ILE A 129 -11.96 -5.72 1.01
N ILE A 130 -12.78 -5.69 2.07
CA ILE A 130 -13.45 -6.90 2.58
C ILE A 130 -14.37 -7.55 1.53
N PRO A 131 -15.28 -6.82 0.84
CA PRO A 131 -16.13 -7.43 -0.17
C PRO A 131 -15.31 -8.05 -1.31
N LEU A 132 -14.22 -7.38 -1.67
CA LEU A 132 -13.31 -7.77 -2.73
C LEU A 132 -12.59 -9.08 -2.43
N LEU A 133 -12.18 -9.30 -1.17
CA LEU A 133 -11.54 -10.54 -0.75
C LEU A 133 -12.54 -11.69 -0.56
N LYS A 134 -13.80 -11.39 -0.25
CA LYS A 134 -14.86 -12.41 -0.12
C LYS A 134 -15.36 -12.94 -1.45
N ASP A 135 -15.46 -12.08 -2.45
CA ASP A 135 -15.91 -12.44 -3.80
C ASP A 135 -14.92 -11.96 -4.87
N PRO A 136 -13.91 -12.79 -5.16
CA PRO A 136 -12.92 -12.60 -6.22
C PRO A 136 -13.50 -12.51 -7.65
N GLY A 137 -14.35 -11.53 -7.94
CA GLY A 137 -14.95 -11.31 -9.27
C GLY A 137 -15.63 -9.97 -9.45
N THR A 138 -15.97 -9.28 -8.35
CA THR A 138 -16.73 -8.02 -8.35
C THR A 138 -15.87 -6.79 -8.04
N TYR A 139 -14.54 -6.93 -8.10
CA TYR A 139 -13.52 -5.94 -7.77
C TYR A 139 -13.82 -4.51 -8.25
N VAL A 140 -14.35 -4.37 -9.48
CA VAL A 140 -14.51 -3.10 -10.19
C VAL A 140 -15.55 -2.18 -9.53
N GLN A 141 -16.45 -2.71 -8.69
CA GLN A 141 -17.49 -1.92 -8.02
C GLN A 141 -17.13 -1.53 -6.58
N ALA A 142 -15.98 -1.97 -6.07
CA ALA A 142 -15.60 -1.68 -4.69
C ALA A 142 -15.34 -0.17 -4.50
N PRO A 143 -15.86 0.45 -3.42
CA PRO A 143 -15.50 1.82 -3.06
C PRO A 143 -13.99 2.01 -2.92
N GLY A 144 -13.48 3.16 -3.36
CA GLY A 144 -12.05 3.45 -3.35
C GLY A 144 -11.20 2.68 -4.37
N TYR A 145 -11.80 1.78 -5.15
CA TYR A 145 -11.11 1.04 -6.20
C TYR A 145 -10.57 1.97 -7.29
N MET A 146 -9.33 1.73 -7.72
CA MET A 146 -8.68 2.43 -8.81
C MET A 146 -7.97 1.45 -9.75
N LYS A 147 -8.24 1.56 -11.05
CA LYS A 147 -7.51 0.80 -12.08
C LYS A 147 -7.56 1.51 -13.43
N TYR A 148 -6.44 1.52 -14.15
CA TYR A 148 -6.46 1.89 -15.57
C TYR A 148 -7.08 0.77 -16.41
N THR A 149 -8.03 1.13 -17.26
CA THR A 149 -8.52 0.22 -18.32
C THR A 149 -7.44 0.01 -19.37
N ASP A 150 -7.61 -1.02 -20.21
CA ASP A 150 -6.70 -1.29 -21.32
C ASP A 150 -6.63 -0.11 -22.32
N ASN A 151 -7.66 0.73 -22.36
CA ASN A 151 -7.72 1.94 -23.17
C ASN A 151 -7.08 3.18 -22.50
N GLY A 152 -6.44 3.01 -21.33
CA GLY A 152 -5.75 4.09 -20.62
C GLY A 152 -6.67 5.02 -19.82
N VAL A 153 -7.94 4.67 -19.63
CA VAL A 153 -8.87 5.44 -18.79
C VAL A 153 -8.74 5.00 -17.34
N LEU A 154 -8.54 5.95 -16.42
CA LEU A 154 -8.54 5.66 -14.99
C LEU A 154 -9.98 5.47 -14.49
N LEU A 155 -10.33 4.23 -14.14
CA LEU A 155 -11.51 3.95 -13.32
C LEU A 155 -11.18 4.31 -11.88
N ARG A 156 -12.00 5.18 -11.27
CA ARG A 156 -11.86 5.57 -9.87
C ARG A 156 -13.22 5.64 -9.22
N ASN A 157 -13.46 4.72 -8.30
CA ASN A 157 -14.69 4.71 -7.51
C ASN A 157 -14.53 5.67 -6.31
N PRO A 158 -15.62 6.33 -5.88
CA PRO A 158 -15.61 7.14 -4.68
C PRO A 158 -15.29 6.27 -3.46
N GLU A 159 -14.52 6.81 -2.52
CA GLU A 159 -14.27 6.18 -1.23
C GLU A 159 -15.44 6.37 -0.26
N LYS A 160 -15.53 5.49 0.73
CA LYS A 160 -16.43 5.61 1.87
C LYS A 160 -15.78 6.45 2.97
N PRO A 161 -16.58 7.15 3.79
CA PRO A 161 -16.08 7.74 5.02
C PRO A 161 -15.62 6.64 5.99
N TRP A 162 -14.66 6.99 6.83
CA TRP A 162 -14.19 6.15 7.93
C TRP A 162 -15.31 5.81 8.90
N LYS A 163 -15.35 4.55 9.37
CA LYS A 163 -16.32 4.11 10.37
C LYS A 163 -15.62 3.63 11.64
N ASN A 164 -15.95 4.26 12.78
CA ASN A 164 -15.32 3.98 14.08
C ASN A 164 -15.32 2.50 14.48
N GLN A 165 -16.34 1.74 14.10
CA GLN A 165 -16.43 0.31 14.43
C GLN A 165 -15.22 -0.50 13.93
N PHE A 166 -14.61 -0.10 12.81
CA PHE A 166 -13.43 -0.76 12.23
C PHE A 166 -12.11 -0.24 12.79
N LEU A 167 -12.15 0.74 13.70
CA LEU A 167 -10.95 1.39 14.27
C LEU A 167 -10.70 1.01 15.74
N THR A 168 -11.42 0.01 16.26
CA THR A 168 -11.46 -0.29 17.70
C THR A 168 -10.51 -1.41 18.13
N ARG A 169 -10.02 -2.21 17.18
CA ARG A 169 -9.25 -3.44 17.46
C ARG A 169 -8.01 -3.50 16.59
N VAL A 170 -6.95 -4.03 17.17
CA VAL A 170 -5.69 -4.29 16.49
C VAL A 170 -5.07 -5.56 17.05
N LYS A 171 -4.59 -6.43 16.17
CA LYS A 171 -3.84 -7.63 16.52
C LYS A 171 -2.36 -7.28 16.62
N TRP A 172 -1.78 -7.40 17.82
CA TRP A 172 -0.42 -6.91 18.11
C TRP A 172 0.71 -7.85 17.66
N ASP A 173 0.39 -9.08 17.28
CA ASP A 173 1.36 -10.13 16.91
C ASP A 173 1.35 -10.45 15.40
N ASN A 174 0.72 -9.62 14.57
CA ASN A 174 0.65 -9.82 13.12
C ASN A 174 1.71 -9.04 12.31
N ILE A 175 2.71 -8.45 12.97
CA ILE A 175 3.80 -7.73 12.32
C ILE A 175 5.09 -8.54 12.37
N PHE A 176 5.75 -8.67 11.23
CA PHE A 176 6.99 -9.41 11.07
C PHE A 176 8.04 -8.55 10.38
N LEU A 177 9.27 -8.58 10.89
CA LEU A 177 10.44 -8.05 10.22
C LEU A 177 11.01 -9.10 9.27
N PHE A 178 11.41 -8.66 8.07
CA PHE A 178 12.23 -9.49 7.20
C PHE A 178 13.71 -9.41 7.64
N GLU A 179 14.25 -10.52 8.15
CA GLU A 179 15.63 -10.61 8.62
C GLU A 179 16.27 -11.93 8.16
N GLN A 180 17.41 -11.84 7.46
CA GLN A 180 18.23 -12.98 7.03
C GLN A 180 17.44 -14.09 6.31
N GLY A 181 16.49 -13.71 5.43
CA GLY A 181 15.70 -14.70 4.68
C GLY A 181 14.56 -15.32 5.46
N SER A 182 14.19 -14.78 6.62
CA SER A 182 13.10 -15.28 7.46
C SER A 182 12.21 -14.15 7.97
N LEU A 183 10.99 -14.51 8.37
CA LEU A 183 10.06 -13.60 9.06
C LEU A 183 10.22 -13.75 10.56
N LYS A 184 10.60 -12.66 11.24
CA LYS A 184 10.70 -12.62 12.71
C LYS A 184 9.64 -11.69 13.29
N PRO A 185 8.93 -12.08 14.36
CA PRO A 185 7.95 -11.19 14.98
C PRO A 185 8.55 -9.84 15.39
N LEU A 186 7.92 -8.74 14.98
CA LEU A 186 8.27 -7.39 15.41
C LEU A 186 7.34 -6.97 16.54
N LYS A 187 7.86 -6.89 17.77
CA LYS A 187 7.09 -6.41 18.92
C LYS A 187 7.10 -4.89 18.96
N ILE A 188 5.92 -4.29 18.93
CA ILE A 188 5.72 -2.86 19.18
C ILE A 188 5.11 -2.73 20.57
N SER A 189 5.89 -2.17 21.52
CA SER A 189 5.48 -2.00 22.92
C SER A 189 4.85 -0.63 23.22
N ASP A 190 5.05 0.35 22.33
CA ASP A 190 4.60 1.72 22.51
C ASP A 190 3.44 2.05 21.55
N GLY A 191 2.64 3.05 21.92
CA GLY A 191 1.54 3.50 21.08
C GLY A 191 2.04 3.99 19.72
N GLN A 192 1.55 3.38 18.64
CA GLN A 192 1.90 3.82 17.30
C GLN A 192 1.17 5.13 16.99
N ILE A 193 1.93 6.17 16.67
CA ILE A 193 1.35 7.45 16.24
C ILE A 193 1.05 7.37 14.74
N ILE A 194 -0.15 7.75 14.33
CA ILE A 194 -0.47 8.00 12.92
C ILE A 194 0.26 9.27 12.51
N GLN A 195 1.52 9.18 12.08
CA GLN A 195 2.18 10.27 11.38
C GLN A 195 1.87 10.16 9.88
N GLN A 196 0.62 10.42 9.51
CA GLN A 196 0.24 10.63 8.11
C GLN A 196 -0.53 11.94 7.99
N ILE A 197 0.09 13.02 8.45
CA ILE A 197 -0.21 14.33 7.90
C ILE A 197 0.48 14.35 6.54
N GLY A 198 -0.21 13.86 5.49
CA GLY A 198 0.09 14.34 4.15
C GLY A 198 0.09 15.86 4.22
N CYS A 199 1.13 16.52 3.72
CA CYS A 199 1.28 17.96 3.87
C CYS A 199 -0.04 18.64 3.47
N PRO A 200 -0.77 19.29 4.41
CA PRO A 200 -2.07 19.89 4.09
C PRO A 200 -1.90 20.99 3.02
N TYR A 201 -0.67 21.47 2.84
CA TYR A 201 -0.29 22.46 1.84
C TYR A 201 0.05 21.88 0.47
N ALA A 202 0.28 20.57 0.31
CA ALA A 202 0.69 19.98 -0.97
C ALA A 202 -0.41 20.02 -2.04
N ALA A 203 -1.67 20.20 -1.65
CA ALA A 203 -2.81 20.33 -2.57
C ALA A 203 -3.41 21.75 -2.63
N HIS A 204 -2.87 22.71 -1.85
CA HIS A 204 -3.34 24.09 -1.90
C HIS A 204 -2.58 24.86 -2.96
N GLY A 205 -3.25 25.20 -4.07
CA GLY A 205 -2.72 26.16 -5.03
C GLY A 205 -2.45 27.50 -4.34
N LYS A 206 -1.20 27.95 -4.35
CA LYS A 206 -0.80 29.29 -3.90
C LYS A 206 -0.08 30.00 -5.03
N TRP A 207 -0.37 31.28 -5.18
CA TRP A 207 0.49 32.17 -5.96
C TRP A 207 1.75 32.43 -5.15
N ILE A 208 2.89 32.03 -5.71
CA ILE A 208 4.22 32.28 -5.15
C ILE A 208 4.97 33.14 -6.16
N GLU A 209 5.49 34.25 -5.66
CA GLU A 209 6.42 35.10 -6.40
C GLU A 209 7.76 34.37 -6.38
N ILE A 210 8.25 33.97 -7.55
CA ILE A 210 9.55 33.34 -7.70
C ILE A 210 10.54 34.45 -8.00
N ASP A 211 11.47 34.69 -7.08
CA ASP A 211 12.58 35.60 -7.34
C ASP A 211 13.34 35.12 -8.57
N TYR A 212 13.64 36.03 -9.49
CA TYR A 212 14.49 35.73 -10.64
C TYR A 212 15.81 35.13 -10.13
N PRO A 213 16.34 34.06 -10.77
CA PRO A 213 17.65 33.56 -10.43
C PRO A 213 18.65 34.70 -10.63
N VAL A 214 19.19 35.22 -9.52
CA VAL A 214 20.32 36.12 -9.54
C VAL A 214 21.53 35.33 -10.06
N SER A 215 22.05 35.76 -11.20
CA SER A 215 23.34 35.31 -11.74
C SER A 215 24.49 35.75 -10.86
#